data_AF-A0A3Q9RRL2-F1
#
_entry.id   AF-A0A3Q9RRL2-F1
#
_cell.length_a   1.000
_cell.length_b   1.000
_cell.length_c   1.000
_cell.angle_alpha   90.00
_cell.angle_beta   90.00
_cell.angle_gamma   90.00
#
_symmetry.space_group_name_H-M   'P 1'
#
loop_
_entity.id
_entity.type
_entity.pdbx_description
1 polymer ?
#
loop_
_entity_poly.entity_id
_entity_poly.type
_entity_poly.pdbx_seq_one_letter_code
_entity_poly.pdbx_strand_id
1 'polypeptide(L)'
;MLQNILRFLDFLAIILSGIASYALWTSGSNIVSMLLIVLSPILLLLAKYQGNRLLLFAAYVTTTIYFTAIIYNGLSNSPIDFFQADFRILLFGLIAVVLSLIAAVIGFGTNTLTILWLSLQGIVLYETFSQFPANRFLEHFWSAPIIDAVVRDDYPILLMVIWIGLFLDKYQKELQREYWFR
;
A
#
# COMPACT_ATOMS: atom_id res chain seq x y z
N MET A 1 25.26 -1.68 3.16
CA MET A 1 24.76 -1.89 1.78
C MET A 1 23.25 -2.14 1.75
N LEU A 2 22.74 -3.15 2.47
CA LEU A 2 21.31 -3.49 2.51
C LEU A 2 20.42 -2.35 3.05
N GLN A 3 20.88 -1.62 4.07
CA GLN A 3 20.15 -0.45 4.59
C GLN A 3 19.98 0.64 3.53
N ASN A 4 20.99 0.90 2.68
CA ASN A 4 20.90 1.89 1.60
C ASN A 4 19.93 1.45 0.51
N ILE A 5 19.89 0.15 0.20
CA ILE A 5 18.91 -0.41 -0.75
C ILE A 5 17.50 -0.19 -0.21
N LEU A 6 17.24 -0.52 1.07
CA LEU A 6 15.94 -0.28 1.68
C LEU A 6 15.54 1.20 1.67
N ARG A 7 16.48 2.12 1.93
CA ARG A 7 16.21 3.57 1.82
C ARG A 7 15.81 3.96 0.42
N PHE A 8 16.53 3.47 -0.58
CA PHE A 8 16.23 3.74 -1.99
C PHE A 8 14.84 3.23 -2.37
N LEU A 9 14.48 2.03 -1.93
CA LEU A 9 13.16 1.43 -2.13
C LEU A 9 12.04 2.26 -1.46
N ASP A 10 12.25 2.76 -0.24
CA ASP A 10 11.27 3.63 0.43
C ASP A 10 11.08 4.95 -0.35
N PHE A 11 12.17 5.54 -0.85
CA PHE A 11 12.11 6.75 -1.68
C PHE A 11 11.42 6.50 -3.03
N LEU A 12 11.69 5.37 -3.66
CA LEU A 12 11.03 4.97 -4.90
C LEU A 12 9.51 4.87 -4.71
N ALA A 13 9.06 4.27 -3.61
CA ALA A 13 7.64 4.15 -3.29
C ALA A 13 6.95 5.51 -3.14
N ILE A 14 7.64 6.51 -2.55
CA ILE A 14 7.13 7.88 -2.43
C ILE A 14 7.03 8.55 -3.80
N ILE A 15 8.07 8.44 -4.63
CA ILE A 15 8.08 9.04 -5.97
C ILE A 15 6.94 8.47 -6.82
N LEU A 16 6.80 7.13 -6.86
CA LEU A 16 5.74 6.45 -7.59
C LEU A 16 4.35 6.83 -7.05
N SER A 17 4.21 7.02 -5.74
CA SER A 17 2.96 7.49 -5.14
C SER A 17 2.62 8.94 -5.52
N GLY A 18 3.63 9.79 -5.68
CA GLY A 18 3.46 11.14 -6.21
C GLY A 18 2.97 11.14 -7.66
N ILE A 19 3.57 10.30 -8.53
CA ILE A 19 3.14 10.14 -9.92
C ILE A 19 1.70 9.58 -9.96
N ALA A 20 1.39 8.61 -9.12
CA ALA A 20 0.06 8.02 -9.04
C ALA A 20 -0.99 9.02 -8.52
N SER A 21 -0.63 9.87 -7.56
CA SER A 21 -1.49 10.97 -7.12
C SER A 21 -1.78 11.97 -8.24
N TYR A 22 -0.78 12.26 -9.08
CA TYR A 22 -0.99 13.13 -10.25
C TYR A 22 -1.93 12.48 -11.27
N ALA A 23 -1.80 11.18 -11.52
CA ALA A 23 -2.69 10.46 -12.43
C ALA A 23 -4.13 10.32 -11.87
N LEU A 24 -4.27 10.19 -10.55
CA LEU A 24 -5.58 10.24 -9.88
C LEU A 24 -6.23 11.62 -10.00
N TRP A 25 -5.43 12.70 -9.97
CA TRP A 25 -5.92 14.05 -10.17
C TRP A 25 -6.47 14.26 -11.58
N THR A 26 -5.74 13.81 -12.60
CA THR A 26 -6.16 13.96 -14.00
C THR A 26 -7.36 13.10 -14.37
N SER A 27 -7.54 11.95 -13.72
CA SER A 27 -8.70 11.07 -13.90
C SER A 27 -9.95 11.51 -13.12
N GLY A 28 -9.88 12.60 -12.36
CA GLY A 28 -11.02 13.11 -11.58
C GLY A 28 -11.37 12.26 -10.38
N SER A 29 -10.40 11.52 -9.82
CA SER A 29 -10.61 10.70 -8.64
C SER A 29 -10.85 11.54 -7.38
N ASN A 30 -11.28 10.88 -6.31
CA ASN A 30 -11.56 11.50 -5.03
C ASN A 30 -10.28 12.03 -4.37
N ILE A 31 -10.36 13.25 -3.83
CA ILE A 31 -9.24 13.90 -3.14
C ILE A 31 -8.74 13.09 -1.93
N VAL A 32 -9.61 12.32 -1.29
CA VAL A 32 -9.22 11.44 -0.18
C VAL A 32 -8.27 10.34 -0.65
N SER A 33 -8.53 9.72 -1.81
CA SER A 33 -7.65 8.72 -2.41
C SER A 33 -6.28 9.31 -2.76
N MET A 34 -6.26 10.54 -3.30
CA MET A 34 -5.03 11.27 -3.61
C MET A 34 -4.21 11.63 -2.37
N LEU A 35 -4.87 11.99 -1.27
CA LEU A 35 -4.17 12.25 -0.01
C LEU A 35 -3.62 10.96 0.60
N LEU A 36 -4.42 9.89 0.60
CA LEU A 36 -4.03 8.63 1.20
C LEU A 36 -2.87 7.97 0.48
N ILE A 37 -2.86 7.93 -0.85
CA ILE A 37 -1.78 7.30 -1.63
C ILE A 37 -0.41 7.94 -1.35
N VAL A 38 -0.38 9.25 -1.05
CA VAL A 38 0.85 9.98 -0.73
C VAL A 38 1.18 9.90 0.77
N LEU A 39 0.17 10.04 1.64
CA LEU A 39 0.38 10.05 3.09
C LEU A 39 0.85 8.70 3.61
N SER A 40 0.35 7.58 3.09
CA SER A 40 0.74 6.25 3.58
C SER A 40 2.24 5.95 3.46
N PRO A 41 2.91 6.08 2.29
CA PRO A 41 4.34 5.84 2.19
C PRO A 41 5.18 6.89 2.93
N ILE A 42 4.72 8.14 3.04
CA ILE A 42 5.42 9.18 3.82
C ILE A 42 5.39 8.84 5.32
N LEU A 43 4.21 8.51 5.86
CA LEU A 43 4.05 8.11 7.26
C LEU A 43 4.85 6.85 7.56
N LEU A 44 4.89 5.90 6.62
CA LEU A 44 5.71 4.71 6.74
C LEU A 44 7.20 5.04 6.86
N LEU A 45 7.68 5.92 5.98
CA LEU A 45 9.07 6.37 5.98
C LEU A 45 9.41 7.05 7.30
N LEU A 46 8.56 7.97 7.76
CA LEU A 46 8.74 8.66 9.03
C LEU A 46 8.72 7.69 10.21
N ALA A 47 7.80 6.74 10.24
CA ALA A 47 7.73 5.71 11.27
C ALA A 47 9.01 4.86 11.33
N LYS A 48 9.56 4.51 10.17
CA LYS A 48 10.77 3.69 10.04
C LYS A 48 12.03 4.41 10.55
N TYR A 49 12.16 5.72 10.30
CA TYR A 49 13.35 6.48 10.70
C TYR A 49 13.26 7.11 12.09
N GLN A 50 12.07 7.46 12.56
CA GLN A 50 11.88 8.04 13.90
C GLN A 50 11.58 6.99 14.98
N GLY A 51 11.21 5.76 14.60
CA GLY A 51 10.90 4.68 15.56
C GLY A 51 9.66 4.93 16.41
N ASN A 52 8.81 5.89 16.04
CA ASN A 52 7.63 6.27 16.81
C ASN A 52 6.44 5.33 16.53
N ARG A 53 5.93 4.66 17.58
CA ARG A 53 4.78 3.75 17.49
C ARG A 53 3.50 4.42 17.02
N LEU A 54 3.29 5.71 17.32
CA LEU A 54 2.12 6.46 16.85
C LEU A 54 2.17 6.70 15.35
N LEU A 55 3.35 7.00 14.80
CA LEU A 55 3.53 7.15 13.35
C LEU A 55 3.35 5.81 12.64
N LEU A 56 3.83 4.73 13.24
CA LEU A 56 3.63 3.39 12.72
C LEU A 56 2.14 3.06 12.67
N PHE A 57 1.40 3.28 13.77
CA PHE A 57 -0.05 3.13 13.79
C PHE A 57 -0.75 3.95 12.70
N ALA A 58 -0.40 5.24 12.54
CA ALA A 58 -0.97 6.10 11.50
C ALA A 58 -0.67 5.56 10.08
N ALA A 59 0.56 5.10 9.83
CA ALA A 59 0.95 4.49 8.56
C ALA A 59 0.12 3.22 8.26
N TYR A 60 -0.09 2.35 9.26
CA TYR A 60 -0.95 1.18 9.12
C TYR A 60 -2.40 1.55 8.85
N VAL A 61 -2.97 2.51 9.59
CA VAL A 61 -4.38 2.93 9.41
C VAL A 61 -4.60 3.48 8.00
N THR A 62 -3.77 4.44 7.59
CA THR A 62 -3.87 5.05 6.25
C THR A 62 -3.70 4.02 5.13
N THR A 63 -2.71 3.14 5.24
CA THR A 63 -2.49 2.08 4.25
C THR A 63 -3.67 1.10 4.22
N THR A 64 -4.15 0.63 5.37
CA THR A 64 -5.25 -0.33 5.44
C THR A 64 -6.53 0.25 4.86
N ILE A 65 -6.86 1.50 5.20
CA ILE A 65 -8.04 2.19 4.65
C ILE A 65 -7.92 2.33 3.14
N TYR A 66 -6.74 2.75 2.65
CA TYR A 66 -6.52 2.93 1.22
C TYR A 66 -6.61 1.63 0.43
N PHE A 67 -5.96 0.56 0.89
CA PHE A 67 -6.06 -0.77 0.26
C PHE A 67 -7.49 -1.30 0.30
N THR A 68 -8.21 -1.08 1.41
CA THR A 68 -9.63 -1.47 1.51
C THR A 68 -10.47 -0.73 0.47
N ALA A 69 -10.21 0.57 0.27
CA ALA A 69 -10.89 1.36 -0.75
C ALA A 69 -10.61 0.84 -2.17
N ILE A 70 -9.35 0.52 -2.48
CA ILE A 70 -8.96 -0.09 -3.77
C ILE A 70 -9.70 -1.40 -4.00
N ILE A 71 -9.66 -2.31 -3.02
CA ILE A 71 -10.27 -3.64 -3.13
C ILE A 71 -11.78 -3.52 -3.27
N TYR A 72 -12.41 -2.66 -2.47
CA TYR A 72 -13.85 -2.42 -2.57
C TYR A 72 -14.23 -1.87 -3.95
N ASN A 73 -13.50 -0.87 -4.45
CA ASN A 73 -13.80 -0.25 -5.74
C ASN A 73 -13.56 -1.21 -6.91
N GLY A 74 -12.54 -2.07 -6.87
CA GLY A 74 -12.29 -3.08 -7.92
C GLY A 74 -13.28 -4.25 -7.88
N LEU A 75 -13.65 -4.72 -6.68
CA LEU A 75 -14.59 -5.85 -6.57
C LEU A 75 -16.05 -5.44 -6.65
N SER A 76 -16.40 -4.19 -6.33
CA SER A 76 -17.77 -3.72 -6.42
C SER A 76 -18.08 -3.31 -7.86
N ASN A 77 -19.16 -3.84 -8.42
CA ASN A 77 -19.73 -3.31 -9.67
C ASN A 77 -20.54 -2.02 -9.42
N SER A 78 -20.27 -1.30 -8.33
CA SER A 78 -21.02 -0.11 -7.93
C SER A 78 -20.42 1.13 -8.59
N PRO A 79 -21.24 2.07 -9.10
CA PRO A 79 -20.76 3.37 -9.55
C PRO A 79 -20.38 4.30 -8.38
N ILE A 80 -20.65 3.89 -7.13
CA ILE A 80 -20.39 4.68 -5.93
C ILE A 80 -19.00 4.32 -5.39
N ASP A 81 -18.12 5.31 -5.31
CA ASP A 81 -16.79 5.21 -4.72
C ASP A 81 -16.87 4.80 -3.24
N PHE A 82 -15.90 4.01 -2.75
CA PHE A 82 -15.80 3.57 -1.37
C PHE A 82 -16.02 4.71 -0.38
N PHE A 83 -15.42 5.88 -0.62
CA PHE A 83 -15.53 7.05 0.26
C PHE A 83 -16.88 7.77 0.23
N GLN A 84 -17.78 7.36 -0.67
CA GLN A 84 -19.15 7.87 -0.80
C GLN A 84 -20.20 6.83 -0.38
N ALA A 85 -19.80 5.60 -0.08
CA ALA A 85 -20.70 4.59 0.46
C ALA A 85 -21.24 5.05 1.84
N ASP A 86 -22.46 4.65 2.20
CA ASP A 86 -23.07 5.08 3.47
C ASP A 86 -22.37 4.45 4.71
N PHE A 87 -23.16 4.01 5.69
CA PHE A 87 -22.71 3.48 6.99
C PHE A 87 -21.62 2.38 6.93
N ARG A 88 -21.46 1.70 5.78
CA ARG A 88 -20.44 0.67 5.56
C ARG A 88 -19.00 1.22 5.66
N ILE A 89 -18.75 2.48 5.29
CA ILE A 89 -17.41 3.10 5.43
C ILE A 89 -16.97 3.11 6.88
N LEU A 90 -17.87 3.51 7.80
CA LEU A 90 -17.56 3.60 9.22
C LEU A 90 -17.20 2.23 9.79
N LEU A 91 -17.89 1.18 9.35
CA LEU A 91 -17.62 -0.19 9.78
C LEU A 91 -16.26 -0.68 9.24
N PHE A 92 -15.97 -0.50 7.95
CA PHE A 92 -14.68 -0.89 7.37
C PHE A 92 -13.52 -0.08 7.95
N GLY A 93 -13.72 1.22 8.18
CA GLY A 93 -12.75 2.10 8.85
C GLY A 93 -12.47 1.66 10.29
N LEU A 94 -13.50 1.28 11.05
CA LEU A 94 -13.33 0.80 12.42
C LEU A 94 -12.57 -0.54 12.47
N ILE A 95 -12.88 -1.47 11.56
CA ILE A 95 -12.11 -2.72 11.42
C ILE A 95 -10.64 -2.42 11.06
N ALA A 96 -10.40 -1.51 10.11
CA ALA A 96 -9.06 -1.10 9.72
C ALA A 96 -8.28 -0.51 10.90
N VAL A 97 -8.91 0.30 11.74
CA VAL A 97 -8.32 0.86 12.97
C VAL A 97 -7.96 -0.24 13.95
N VAL A 98 -8.85 -1.19 14.21
CA VAL A 98 -8.60 -2.31 15.14
C VAL A 98 -7.44 -3.18 14.64
N LEU A 99 -7.43 -3.56 13.36
CA LEU A 99 -6.34 -4.34 12.78
C LEU A 99 -5.01 -3.59 12.80
N SER A 100 -5.03 -2.29 12.51
CA SER A 100 -3.83 -1.44 12.55
C SER A 100 -3.29 -1.28 13.97
N LEU A 101 -4.17 -1.22 14.97
CA LEU A 101 -3.77 -1.19 16.38
C LEU A 101 -3.06 -2.49 16.76
N ILE A 102 -3.62 -3.64 16.38
CA ILE A 102 -3.01 -4.96 16.62
C ILE A 102 -1.64 -5.05 15.94
N ALA A 103 -1.55 -4.66 14.66
CA ALA A 103 -0.30 -4.65 13.90
C ALA A 103 0.77 -3.74 14.56
N ALA A 104 0.35 -2.57 15.03
CA ALA A 104 1.25 -1.63 15.71
C ALA A 104 1.76 -2.16 17.06
N VAL A 105 0.91 -2.83 17.84
CA VAL A 105 1.28 -3.44 19.13
C VAL A 105 2.23 -4.62 18.94
N ILE A 106 1.99 -5.46 17.92
CA ILE A 106 2.84 -6.62 17.61
C ILE A 106 4.21 -6.20 17.04
N GLY A 107 4.36 -4.94 16.60
CA GLY A 107 5.60 -4.47 15.97
C GLY A 107 5.81 -5.10 14.59
N PHE A 108 4.72 -5.21 13.84
CA PHE A 108 4.71 -5.76 12.49
C PHE A 108 5.62 -4.91 11.58
N GLY A 109 6.53 -5.56 10.84
CA GLY A 109 7.67 -4.90 10.21
C GLY A 109 7.29 -3.84 9.19
N THR A 110 7.83 -2.62 9.33
CA THR A 110 7.66 -1.52 8.35
C THR A 110 8.18 -1.91 6.96
N ASN A 111 9.17 -2.78 6.88
CA ASN A 111 9.71 -3.30 5.62
C ASN A 111 8.68 -4.12 4.84
N THR A 112 7.80 -4.89 5.51
CA THR A 112 6.76 -5.66 4.83
C THR A 112 5.77 -4.76 4.12
N LEU A 113 5.39 -3.64 4.75
CA LEU A 113 4.54 -2.62 4.15
C LEU A 113 5.23 -1.89 2.98
N THR A 114 6.53 -1.60 3.06
CA THR A 114 7.29 -1.06 1.90
C THR A 114 7.20 -2.02 0.72
N ILE A 115 7.45 -3.31 0.97
CA ILE A 115 7.43 -4.35 -0.07
C ILE A 115 6.02 -4.47 -0.68
N LEU A 116 4.98 -4.48 0.16
CA LEU A 116 3.58 -4.47 -0.30
C LEU A 116 3.31 -3.30 -1.26
N TRP A 117 3.70 -2.09 -0.86
CA TRP A 117 3.50 -0.88 -1.68
C TRP A 117 4.22 -0.98 -3.02
N LEU A 118 5.47 -1.42 -3.02
CA LEU A 118 6.26 -1.57 -4.23
C LEU A 118 5.72 -2.66 -5.14
N SER A 119 5.24 -3.76 -4.58
CA SER A 119 4.61 -4.81 -5.37
C SER A 119 3.29 -4.34 -6.00
N LEU A 120 2.45 -3.62 -5.26
CA LEU A 120 1.25 -3.00 -5.84
C LEU A 120 1.62 -2.06 -6.99
N GLN A 121 2.57 -1.16 -6.78
CA GLN A 121 3.01 -0.24 -7.84
C GLN A 121 3.63 -0.97 -9.03
N GLY A 122 4.40 -2.05 -8.78
CA GLY A 122 4.99 -2.88 -9.83
C GLY A 122 3.95 -3.58 -10.69
N ILE A 123 2.90 -4.13 -10.07
CA ILE A 123 1.79 -4.77 -10.79
C ILE A 123 0.99 -3.72 -11.57
N VAL A 124 0.67 -2.57 -10.96
CA VAL A 124 -0.02 -1.47 -11.66
C VAL A 124 0.79 -0.97 -12.86
N LEU A 125 2.12 -0.86 -12.71
CA LEU A 125 3.01 -0.52 -13.83
C LEU A 125 2.94 -1.57 -14.93
N TYR A 126 3.04 -2.85 -14.58
CA TYR A 126 2.95 -3.96 -15.53
C TYR A 126 1.63 -3.93 -16.31
N GLU A 127 0.50 -3.84 -15.61
CA GLU A 127 -0.83 -3.78 -16.23
C GLU A 127 -1.02 -2.53 -17.11
N THR A 128 -0.47 -1.39 -16.68
CA THR A 128 -0.54 -0.17 -17.50
C THR A 128 0.23 -0.34 -18.82
N PHE A 129 1.41 -0.97 -18.79
CA PHE A 129 2.22 -1.22 -19.99
C PHE A 129 1.69 -2.38 -20.85
N SER A 130 1.00 -3.35 -20.27
CA SER A 130 0.44 -4.50 -21.00
C SER A 130 -0.82 -4.10 -21.77
N GLN A 131 -1.67 -3.25 -21.18
CA GLN A 131 -2.97 -2.89 -21.75
C GLN A 131 -2.96 -1.62 -22.60
N PHE A 132 -2.01 -0.69 -22.35
CA PHE A 132 -2.01 0.62 -23.00
C PHE A 132 -0.65 0.98 -23.63
N PRO A 133 -0.65 1.74 -24.74
CA PRO A 133 0.57 2.21 -25.35
C PRO A 133 1.28 3.23 -24.46
N ALA A 134 2.62 3.20 -24.47
CA ALA A 134 3.46 4.00 -23.57
C ALA A 134 3.25 5.53 -23.71
N ASN A 135 2.77 6.01 -24.86
CA ASN A 135 2.49 7.43 -25.08
C ASN A 135 1.29 7.96 -24.29
N ARG A 136 0.39 7.08 -23.81
CA ARG A 136 -0.75 7.42 -22.96
C ARG A 136 -0.61 6.86 -21.54
N PHE A 137 0.60 6.50 -21.14
CA PHE A 137 0.87 5.88 -19.86
C PHE A 137 0.29 6.70 -18.69
N LEU A 138 0.53 8.01 -18.63
CA LEU A 138 0.05 8.85 -17.51
C LEU A 138 -1.48 9.01 -17.47
N GLU A 139 -2.18 8.81 -18.58
CA GLU A 139 -3.65 8.87 -18.63
C GLU A 139 -4.28 7.62 -18.03
N HIS A 140 -3.59 6.48 -18.14
CA HIS A 140 -4.08 5.16 -17.71
C HIS A 140 -3.42 4.66 -16.42
N PHE A 141 -2.25 5.17 -16.06
CA PHE A 141 -1.56 4.82 -14.83
C PHE A 141 -2.45 5.14 -13.64
N TRP A 142 -2.67 4.16 -12.77
CA TRP A 142 -3.55 4.32 -11.60
C TRP A 142 -5.03 4.65 -11.91
N SER A 143 -5.47 4.42 -13.15
CA SER A 143 -6.87 4.59 -13.55
C SER A 143 -7.74 3.43 -13.05
N ALA A 144 -9.05 3.68 -12.93
CA ALA A 144 -10.02 2.66 -12.52
C ALA A 144 -9.92 1.31 -13.27
N PRO A 145 -9.82 1.26 -14.62
CA PRO A 145 -9.74 -0.03 -15.33
C PRO A 145 -8.45 -0.80 -15.01
N ILE A 146 -7.32 -0.11 -14.80
CA ILE A 146 -6.07 -0.75 -14.39
C ILE A 146 -6.19 -1.29 -12.97
N ILE A 147 -6.71 -0.49 -12.04
CA ILE A 147 -6.89 -0.93 -10.66
C ILE A 147 -7.87 -2.11 -10.57
N ASP A 148 -8.92 -2.13 -11.40
CA ASP A 148 -9.86 -3.25 -11.51
C ASP A 148 -9.16 -4.54 -11.98
N ALA A 149 -8.37 -4.46 -13.06
CA ALA A 149 -7.56 -5.58 -13.54
C ALA A 149 -6.62 -6.11 -12.45
N VAL A 150 -5.88 -5.22 -11.77
CA VAL A 150 -4.97 -5.60 -10.68
C VAL A 150 -5.70 -6.30 -9.52
N VAL A 151 -6.90 -5.86 -9.17
CA VAL A 151 -7.68 -6.45 -8.07
C VAL A 151 -8.35 -7.76 -8.48
N ARG A 152 -8.79 -7.91 -9.73
CA ARG A 152 -9.49 -9.13 -10.18
C ARG A 152 -8.53 -10.23 -10.59
N ASP A 153 -7.47 -9.88 -11.29
CA ASP A 153 -6.59 -10.84 -11.95
C ASP A 153 -5.29 -11.07 -11.14
N ASP A 154 -4.74 -10.01 -10.52
CA ASP A 154 -3.41 -10.07 -9.87
C ASP A 154 -3.44 -10.02 -8.33
N TYR A 155 -4.61 -9.92 -7.70
CA TYR A 155 -4.72 -9.90 -6.24
C TYR A 155 -4.08 -11.11 -5.53
N PRO A 156 -4.13 -12.35 -6.08
CA PRO A 156 -3.38 -13.47 -5.51
C PRO A 156 -1.86 -13.21 -5.42
N ILE A 157 -1.28 -12.48 -6.38
CA ILE A 157 0.15 -12.13 -6.38
C ILE A 157 0.46 -11.18 -5.21
N LEU A 158 -0.39 -10.17 -5.00
CA LEU A 158 -0.27 -9.27 -3.84
C LEU A 158 -0.32 -10.03 -2.51
N LEU A 159 -1.24 -10.99 -2.38
CA LEU A 159 -1.31 -11.84 -1.19
C LEU A 159 -0.02 -12.65 -1.01
N MET A 160 0.49 -13.29 -2.06
CA MET A 160 1.74 -14.05 -1.99
C MET A 160 2.92 -13.18 -1.52
N VAL A 161 3.04 -11.96 -2.04
CA VAL A 161 4.07 -11.01 -1.60
C VAL A 161 3.94 -10.70 -0.11
N ILE A 162 2.72 -10.46 0.39
CA ILE A 162 2.48 -10.23 1.81
C ILE A 162 2.97 -11.44 2.62
N TRP A 163 2.54 -12.65 2.27
CA TRP A 163 2.92 -13.86 2.99
C TRP A 163 4.44 -14.08 3.02
N ILE A 164 5.12 -13.88 1.89
CA ILE A 164 6.58 -13.97 1.79
C ILE A 164 7.23 -12.89 2.65
N GLY A 165 6.77 -11.64 2.57
CA GLY A 165 7.30 -10.53 3.36
C GLY A 165 7.14 -10.75 4.87
N LEU A 166 6.04 -11.36 5.30
CA LEU A 166 5.80 -11.74 6.69
C LEU A 166 6.67 -12.88 7.16
N PHE A 167 6.83 -13.90 6.33
CA PHE A 167 7.71 -15.01 6.60
C PHE A 167 9.16 -14.51 6.78
N LEU A 168 9.65 -13.68 5.86
CA LEU A 168 11.00 -13.11 5.93
C LEU A 168 11.22 -12.21 7.16
N ASP A 169 10.25 -11.36 7.52
CA ASP A 169 10.36 -10.48 8.69
C ASP A 169 10.45 -11.29 10.00
N LYS A 170 9.61 -12.32 10.15
CA LYS A 170 9.65 -13.21 11.32
C LYS A 170 10.92 -14.05 11.35
N TYR A 171 11.33 -14.58 10.22
CA TYR A 171 12.56 -15.38 10.10
C TYR A 171 13.81 -14.58 10.47
N GLN A 172 13.90 -13.31 10.03
CA GLN A 172 15.00 -12.42 10.39
C GLN A 172 15.04 -12.12 11.90
N LYS A 173 13.88 -11.89 12.53
CA LYS A 173 13.79 -11.64 13.98
C LYS A 173 14.26 -12.86 14.79
N GLU A 174 13.87 -14.07 14.37
CA GLU A 174 14.28 -15.29 15.09
C GLU A 174 15.78 -15.59 14.90
N LEU A 175 16.33 -15.40 13.70
CA LEU A 175 17.77 -15.51 13.46
C LEU A 175 18.56 -14.53 14.34
N GLN A 176 18.15 -13.26 14.40
CA GLN A 176 18.81 -12.26 15.25
C GLN A 176 18.81 -12.66 16.73
N ARG A 177 17.71 -13.26 17.20
CA ARG A 177 17.59 -13.80 18.55
C ARG A 177 18.60 -14.92 18.78
N GLU A 178 18.69 -15.90 17.90
CA GLU A 178 19.66 -17.00 18.03
C GLU A 178 21.13 -16.52 18.05
N TYR A 179 21.47 -15.51 17.25
CA TYR A 179 22.82 -14.94 17.22
C TYR A 179 23.15 -14.05 18.44
N TRP A 180 22.17 -13.46 19.11
CA TRP A 180 22.39 -12.67 20.34
C TRP A 180 22.44 -13.52 21.61
N PHE A 181 21.84 -14.71 21.59
CA PHE A 181 21.85 -15.66 22.70
C PHE A 181 23.00 -16.69 22.63
N ARG A 182 23.92 -16.54 21.67
CA ARG A 182 25.22 -17.25 21.61
C ARG A 182 26.37 -16.27 21.80
#